data_AF-A0A6I3KGL3-F1
#
_entry.id   AF-A0A6I3KGL3-F1
#
_cell.length_a   1.000
_cell.length_b   1.000
_cell.length_c   1.000
_cell.angle_alpha   90.00
_cell.angle_beta   90.00
_cell.angle_gamma   90.00
#
_symmetry.space_group_name_H-M   'P 1'
#
loop_
_entity.id
_entity.type
_entity.pdbx_description
1 polymer ?
#
loop_
_entity_poly.entity_id
_entity_poly.type
_entity_poly.pdbx_seq_one_letter_code
_entity_poly.pdbx_strand_id
1 'polypeptide(L)'
;MDLVTALALSIGLLGGVATYLYLSDPLVLGLQIWAAFIAWASFYHCGGKIQGFISSVLANLWGVLWGALTLIAFSNLDLGLAAPIWAGICVAVGVTLMILGCKIPIFSAIPATVYGYAATVALALLTNTVPGLMEPTLTNPAVIIALSMIGGAIFGLISEALATAVARS
;
A
#
# COMPACT_ATOMS: atom_id res chain seq x y z
N MET A 1 6.45 -13.92 27.79
CA MET A 1 6.52 -12.44 27.68
C MET A 1 5.15 -11.87 27.25
N ASP A 2 4.80 -10.62 27.55
CA ASP A 2 3.55 -10.03 27.03
C ASP A 2 3.63 -9.75 25.52
N LEU A 3 2.47 -9.67 24.86
CA LEU A 3 2.39 -9.53 23.41
C LEU A 3 3.01 -8.23 22.90
N VAL A 4 2.89 -7.13 23.65
CA VAL A 4 3.43 -5.82 23.22
C VAL A 4 4.95 -5.86 23.25
N THR A 5 5.55 -6.42 24.30
CA THR A 5 7.02 -6.58 24.37
C THR A 5 7.53 -7.55 23.29
N ALA A 6 6.79 -8.64 23.01
CA ALA A 6 7.12 -9.57 21.92
C ALA A 6 7.09 -8.89 20.54
N LEU A 7 6.05 -8.10 20.27
CA LEU A 7 5.94 -7.32 19.05
C LEU A 7 6.97 -6.21 18.98
N ALA A 8 7.31 -5.56 20.10
CA ALA A 8 8.34 -4.52 20.12
C ALA A 8 9.71 -5.06 19.68
N LEU A 9 10.09 -6.24 20.17
CA LEU A 9 11.33 -6.92 19.74
C LEU A 9 11.24 -7.34 18.26
N SER A 10 10.13 -7.97 17.87
CA SER A 10 9.94 -8.49 16.51
C SER A 10 9.86 -7.38 15.46
N ILE A 11 8.90 -6.45 15.61
CA ILE A 11 8.67 -5.33 14.70
C ILE A 11 9.86 -4.37 14.74
N GLY A 12 10.47 -4.12 15.90
CA GLY A 12 11.64 -3.25 16.00
C GLY A 12 12.83 -3.79 15.21
N LEU A 13 13.17 -5.07 15.40
CA LEU A 13 14.26 -5.71 14.67
C LEU A 13 13.98 -5.79 13.16
N LEU A 14 12.80 -6.32 12.80
CA LEU A 14 12.42 -6.48 11.39
C LEU A 14 12.21 -5.14 10.68
N GLY A 15 11.79 -4.10 11.40
CA GLY A 15 11.71 -2.74 10.88
C GLY A 15 13.07 -2.17 10.52
N GLY A 16 14.10 -2.44 11.34
CA GLY A 16 15.49 -2.09 11.01
C GLY A 16 15.99 -2.84 9.76
N VAL A 17 15.74 -4.15 9.68
CA VAL A 17 16.11 -4.98 8.51
C VAL A 17 15.38 -4.52 7.26
N ALA A 18 14.06 -4.29 7.32
CA ALA A 18 13.26 -3.81 6.21
C ALA A 18 13.77 -2.45 5.71
N THR A 19 14.07 -1.53 6.63
CA THR A 19 14.61 -0.20 6.28
C THR A 19 15.94 -0.34 5.56
N TYR A 20 16.89 -1.13 6.09
CA TYR A 20 18.16 -1.37 5.41
C TYR A 20 17.96 -1.93 3.99
N LEU A 21 17.13 -2.96 3.83
CA LEU A 21 16.90 -3.60 2.53
C LEU A 21 16.29 -2.63 1.51
N TYR A 22 15.28 -1.85 1.91
CA TYR A 22 14.62 -0.90 1.01
C TYR A 22 15.54 0.28 0.64
N LEU A 23 16.37 0.76 1.57
CA LEU A 23 17.30 1.86 1.30
C LEU A 23 18.55 1.41 0.54
N SER A 24 19.02 0.18 0.75
CA SER A 24 20.12 -0.40 -0.03
C SER A 24 19.73 -0.70 -1.48
N ASP A 25 18.42 -0.72 -1.77
CA ASP A 25 17.80 -0.98 -3.06
C ASP A 25 18.52 -2.05 -3.91
N PRO A 26 18.70 -3.28 -3.39
CA PRO A 26 19.51 -4.30 -4.05
C PRO A 26 18.89 -4.77 -5.38
N LEU A 27 17.59 -4.53 -5.57
CA LEU A 27 16.86 -4.86 -6.79
C LEU A 27 16.79 -3.67 -7.77
N VAL A 28 17.28 -2.49 -7.37
CA VAL A 28 17.22 -1.23 -8.14
C VAL A 28 15.79 -0.92 -8.60
N LEU A 29 14.83 -1.13 -7.70
CA LEU A 29 13.40 -0.95 -7.97
C LEU A 29 12.85 0.34 -7.35
N GLY A 30 13.63 1.03 -6.51
CA GLY A 30 13.17 2.24 -5.82
C GLY A 30 12.00 1.98 -4.88
N LEU A 31 11.97 0.81 -4.23
CA LEU A 31 10.87 0.44 -3.32
C LEU A 31 10.77 1.41 -2.14
N GLN A 32 9.55 1.63 -1.67
CA GLN A 32 9.22 2.65 -0.69
C GLN A 32 8.95 2.04 0.67
N ILE A 33 9.89 2.22 1.61
CA ILE A 33 9.80 1.64 2.96
C ILE A 33 8.55 2.12 3.72
N TRP A 34 8.13 3.36 3.51
CA TRP A 34 6.91 3.89 4.14
C TRP A 34 5.65 3.16 3.65
N ALA A 35 5.59 2.79 2.37
CA ALA A 35 4.48 2.00 1.82
C ALA A 35 4.50 0.57 2.37
N ALA A 36 5.69 0.01 2.59
CA ALA A 36 5.83 -1.27 3.28
C ALA A 36 5.30 -1.20 4.73
N PHE A 37 5.62 -0.15 5.49
CA PHE A 37 5.07 0.03 6.84
C PHE A 37 3.55 0.21 6.86
N ILE A 38 2.98 0.94 5.89
CA ILE A 38 1.52 1.07 5.74
C ILE A 38 0.90 -0.31 5.52
N ALA A 39 1.46 -1.13 4.62
CA ALA A 39 0.94 -2.46 4.34
C ALA A 39 1.12 -3.45 5.50
N TRP A 40 2.20 -3.30 6.27
CA TRP A 40 2.43 -4.05 7.51
C TRP A 40 1.38 -3.71 8.56
N ALA A 41 1.07 -2.42 8.76
CA ALA A 41 -0.03 -2.00 9.63
C ALA A 41 -1.38 -2.52 9.10
N SER A 42 -1.60 -2.44 7.79
CA SER A 42 -2.78 -2.99 7.11
C SER A 42 -2.95 -4.50 7.35
N PHE A 43 -1.85 -5.26 7.37
CA PHE A 43 -1.87 -6.69 7.68
C PHE A 43 -2.41 -6.97 9.10
N TYR A 44 -1.93 -6.24 10.11
CA TYR A 44 -2.45 -6.37 11.47
C TYR A 44 -3.88 -5.86 11.60
N HIS A 45 -4.24 -4.79 10.90
CA HIS A 45 -5.61 -4.28 10.82
C HIS A 45 -6.55 -5.36 10.26
N CYS A 46 -6.15 -6.09 9.23
CA CYS A 46 -6.92 -7.21 8.68
C CYS A 46 -6.92 -8.48 9.56
N GLY A 47 -6.44 -8.41 10.80
CA GLY A 47 -6.49 -9.50 11.78
C GLY A 47 -5.28 -10.44 11.77
N GLY A 48 -4.22 -10.09 11.04
CA GLY A 48 -3.00 -10.90 10.94
C GLY A 48 -3.24 -12.27 10.30
N LYS A 49 -2.28 -13.19 10.47
CA LYS A 49 -2.30 -14.54 9.92
C LYS A 49 -2.37 -14.56 8.39
N ILE A 50 -2.46 -15.75 7.82
CA ILE A 50 -2.54 -15.90 6.36
C ILE A 50 -3.78 -15.21 5.76
N GLN A 51 -4.91 -15.22 6.48
CA GLN A 51 -6.15 -14.61 6.00
C GLN A 51 -6.06 -13.08 6.00
N GLY A 52 -5.50 -12.47 7.05
CA GLY A 52 -5.26 -11.04 7.09
C GLY A 52 -4.21 -10.59 6.09
N PHE A 53 -3.20 -11.43 5.80
CA PHE A 53 -2.26 -11.20 4.69
C PHE A 53 -2.96 -11.14 3.34
N ILE A 54 -3.74 -12.16 2.99
CA ILE A 54 -4.47 -12.20 1.71
C ILE A 54 -5.43 -11.00 1.60
N SER A 55 -6.21 -10.73 2.66
CA SER A 55 -7.16 -9.62 2.68
C SER A 55 -6.47 -8.27 2.55
N SER A 56 -5.39 -8.05 3.30
CA SER A 56 -4.60 -6.81 3.25
C SER A 56 -3.98 -6.60 1.88
N VAL A 57 -3.27 -7.59 1.33
CA VAL A 57 -2.59 -7.45 0.03
C VAL A 57 -3.60 -7.17 -1.07
N LEU A 58 -4.69 -7.93 -1.16
CA LEU A 58 -5.65 -7.78 -2.25
C LEU A 58 -6.41 -6.46 -2.16
N ALA A 59 -6.80 -6.03 -0.95
CA ALA A 59 -7.42 -4.73 -0.74
C ALA A 59 -6.45 -3.57 -1.04
N ASN A 60 -5.19 -3.65 -0.60
CA ASN A 60 -4.17 -2.65 -0.92
C ASN A 60 -3.97 -2.54 -2.44
N LEU A 61 -3.84 -3.65 -3.16
CA LEU A 61 -3.69 -3.66 -4.62
C LEU A 61 -4.93 -3.09 -5.34
N TRP A 62 -6.13 -3.33 -4.83
CA TRP A 62 -7.34 -2.69 -5.32
C TRP A 62 -7.29 -1.16 -5.15
N GLY A 63 -6.81 -0.70 -3.99
CA GLY A 63 -6.53 0.70 -3.73
C GLY A 63 -5.54 1.31 -4.71
N VAL A 64 -4.42 0.64 -4.93
CA VAL A 64 -3.36 1.06 -5.86
C VAL A 64 -3.90 1.24 -7.27
N LEU A 65 -4.71 0.29 -7.75
CA LEU A 65 -5.36 0.37 -9.06
C LEU A 65 -6.22 1.63 -9.17
N TRP A 66 -7.09 1.89 -8.19
CA TRP A 66 -7.98 3.05 -8.23
C TRP A 66 -7.24 4.38 -8.03
N GLY A 67 -6.14 4.39 -7.26
CA GLY A 67 -5.26 5.55 -7.14
C GLY A 67 -4.63 5.92 -8.48
N ALA A 68 -4.11 4.93 -9.20
CA ALA A 68 -3.58 5.10 -10.55
C ALA A 68 -4.64 5.59 -11.53
N LEU A 69 -5.80 4.93 -11.59
CA LEU A 69 -6.91 5.32 -12.48
C LEU A 69 -7.39 6.74 -12.22
N THR A 70 -7.46 7.16 -10.94
CA THR A 70 -7.87 8.52 -10.58
C THR A 70 -6.89 9.55 -11.10
N LEU A 71 -5.59 9.31 -10.95
CA LEU A 71 -4.55 10.21 -11.45
C LEU A 71 -4.50 10.25 -12.97
N ILE A 72 -4.66 9.10 -13.64
CA ILE A 72 -4.75 9.03 -15.10
C ILE A 72 -5.95 9.84 -15.60
N ALA A 73 -7.11 9.74 -14.95
CA ALA A 73 -8.28 10.53 -15.29
C ALA A 73 -8.03 12.04 -15.08
N PHE A 74 -7.39 12.41 -13.97
CA PHE A 74 -7.03 13.80 -13.68
C PHE A 74 -6.05 14.38 -14.72
N SER A 75 -5.05 13.62 -15.15
CA SER A 75 -3.99 14.11 -16.03
C SER A 75 -4.33 14.10 -17.52
N ASN A 76 -5.20 13.19 -17.97
CA ASN A 76 -5.48 12.99 -19.40
C ASN A 76 -6.82 13.53 -19.87
N LEU A 77 -7.70 13.91 -18.94
CA LEU A 77 -8.98 14.54 -19.28
C LEU A 77 -8.92 16.00 -18.85
N ASP A 78 -9.11 16.91 -19.80
CA ASP A 78 -9.29 18.32 -19.53
C ASP A 78 -10.73 18.71 -19.90
N LEU A 79 -11.49 19.13 -18.89
CA LEU A 79 -12.86 19.62 -19.04
C LEU A 79 -12.96 21.15 -18.92
N GLY A 80 -11.82 21.87 -18.92
CA GLY A 80 -11.77 23.32 -18.76
C GLY A 80 -12.14 23.80 -17.36
N LEU A 81 -12.10 22.90 -16.37
CA LEU A 81 -12.37 23.20 -14.96
C LEU A 81 -11.09 23.63 -14.24
N ALA A 82 -11.22 24.43 -13.18
CA ALA A 82 -10.10 24.75 -12.31
C ALA A 82 -9.55 23.47 -11.66
N ALA A 83 -8.21 23.35 -11.59
CA ALA A 83 -7.53 22.12 -11.16
C ALA A 83 -8.03 21.54 -9.81
N PRO A 84 -8.28 22.33 -8.75
CA PRO A 84 -8.80 21.79 -7.49
C PRO A 84 -10.20 21.18 -7.61
N ILE A 85 -11.06 21.78 -8.44
CA ILE A 85 -12.42 21.30 -8.69
C ILE A 85 -12.35 19.98 -9.46
N TRP A 86 -11.53 19.94 -10.52
CA TRP A 86 -11.37 18.74 -11.33
C TRP A 86 -10.81 17.57 -10.52
N ALA A 87 -9.74 17.82 -9.75
CA ALA A 87 -9.17 16.82 -8.85
C ALA A 87 -10.22 16.28 -7.86
N GLY A 88 -11.03 17.15 -7.27
CA GLY A 88 -12.12 16.77 -6.37
C GLY A 88 -13.14 15.83 -7.04
N ILE A 89 -13.51 16.10 -8.29
CA ILE A 89 -14.44 15.25 -9.07
C ILE A 89 -13.81 13.88 -9.37
N CYS A 90 -12.55 13.85 -9.85
CA CYS A 90 -11.86 12.60 -10.13
C CYS A 90 -11.76 11.72 -8.87
N VAL A 91 -11.40 12.31 -7.74
CA VAL A 91 -11.33 11.60 -6.45
C VAL A 91 -12.71 11.13 -6.01
N ALA A 92 -13.75 11.98 -6.09
CA ALA A 92 -15.10 11.61 -5.71
C ALA A 92 -15.61 10.40 -6.51
N VAL A 93 -15.44 10.41 -7.83
CA VAL A 93 -15.84 9.30 -8.71
C VAL A 93 -14.97 8.07 -8.44
N GLY A 94 -13.64 8.22 -8.44
CA GLY A 94 -12.69 7.13 -8.27
C GLY A 94 -12.85 6.40 -6.93
N VAL A 95 -12.94 7.14 -5.82
CA VAL A 95 -13.15 6.56 -4.49
C VAL A 95 -14.53 5.94 -4.37
N THR A 96 -15.58 6.56 -4.93
CA THR A 96 -16.93 5.95 -4.93
C THR A 96 -16.92 4.57 -5.60
N LEU A 97 -16.31 4.47 -6.79
CA LEU A 97 -16.22 3.21 -7.53
C LEU A 97 -15.31 2.20 -6.81
N MET A 98 -14.20 2.64 -6.23
CA MET A 98 -13.32 1.82 -5.40
C MET A 98 -14.08 1.18 -4.24
N ILE A 99 -14.87 1.97 -3.50
CA ILE A 99 -15.65 1.50 -2.35
C ILE A 99 -16.82 0.62 -2.79
N LEU A 100 -17.49 0.93 -3.89
CA LEU A 100 -18.51 0.04 -4.46
C LEU A 100 -17.94 -1.33 -4.84
N GLY A 101 -16.68 -1.38 -5.31
CA GLY A 101 -15.94 -2.62 -5.56
C GLY A 101 -15.71 -3.48 -4.31
N CYS A 102 -15.73 -2.89 -3.11
CA CYS A 102 -15.57 -3.61 -1.84
C CYS A 102 -16.77 -4.51 -1.51
N LYS A 103 -17.87 -4.47 -2.30
CA LYS A 103 -18.94 -5.47 -2.26
C LYS A 103 -18.44 -6.86 -2.66
N ILE A 104 -17.33 -6.96 -3.40
CA ILE A 104 -16.66 -8.23 -3.66
C ILE A 104 -15.91 -8.63 -2.38
N PRO A 105 -16.20 -9.80 -1.76
CA PRO A 105 -15.69 -10.17 -0.44
C PRO A 105 -14.16 -10.10 -0.29
N ILE A 106 -13.45 -10.32 -1.39
CA ILE A 106 -11.99 -10.30 -1.44
C ILE A 106 -11.37 -8.91 -1.21
N PHE A 107 -12.13 -7.84 -1.47
CA PHE A 107 -11.74 -6.43 -1.26
C PHE A 107 -12.48 -5.78 -0.10
N SER A 108 -13.13 -6.57 0.77
CA SER A 108 -14.00 -6.08 1.85
C SER A 108 -13.27 -5.27 2.94
N ALA A 109 -11.94 -5.35 3.01
CA ALA A 109 -11.12 -4.53 3.89
C ALA A 109 -11.01 -3.09 3.37
N ILE A 110 -12.09 -2.32 3.52
CA ILE A 110 -12.19 -0.93 3.04
C ILE A 110 -11.01 -0.05 3.49
N PRO A 111 -10.55 -0.07 4.76
CA PRO A 111 -9.41 0.75 5.15
C PRO A 111 -8.13 0.43 4.37
N ALA A 112 -7.89 -0.85 4.06
CA ALA A 112 -6.75 -1.27 3.27
C ALA A 112 -6.82 -0.79 1.81
N THR A 113 -8.02 -0.70 1.22
CA THR A 113 -8.16 -0.10 -0.13
C THR A 113 -7.80 1.38 -0.12
N VAL A 114 -8.17 2.12 0.94
CA VAL A 114 -7.79 3.53 1.08
C VAL A 114 -6.29 3.71 1.29
N TYR A 115 -5.63 2.81 2.03
CA TYR A 115 -4.18 2.84 2.22
C TYR A 115 -3.41 2.72 0.91
N GLY A 116 -3.78 1.74 0.07
CA GLY A 116 -3.17 1.57 -1.26
C GLY A 116 -3.42 2.78 -2.16
N TYR A 117 -4.66 3.29 -2.17
CA TYR A 117 -5.04 4.47 -2.95
C TYR A 117 -4.19 5.69 -2.58
N ALA A 118 -4.15 6.02 -1.29
CA ALA A 118 -3.43 7.19 -0.80
C ALA A 118 -1.93 7.08 -1.05
N ALA A 119 -1.35 5.88 -0.87
CA ALA A 119 0.07 5.64 -1.14
C ALA A 119 0.42 5.87 -2.62
N THR A 120 -0.39 5.33 -3.55
CA THR A 120 -0.16 5.54 -4.99
C THR A 120 -0.28 7.01 -5.38
N VAL A 121 -1.31 7.70 -4.90
CA VAL A 121 -1.51 9.13 -5.20
C VAL A 121 -0.35 9.96 -4.64
N ALA A 122 0.05 9.70 -3.40
CA ALA A 122 1.14 10.42 -2.76
C ALA A 122 2.47 10.25 -3.50
N LEU A 123 2.86 9.01 -3.84
CA LEU A 123 4.13 8.78 -4.53
C LEU A 123 4.16 9.48 -5.89
N ALA A 124 3.12 9.27 -6.71
CA ALA A 124 3.08 9.80 -8.07
C ALA A 124 3.12 11.34 -8.11
N LEU A 125 2.48 12.01 -7.14
CA LEU A 125 2.50 13.48 -7.03
C LEU A 125 3.82 13.99 -6.48
N LEU A 126 4.38 13.36 -5.44
CA LEU A 126 5.65 13.80 -4.83
C LEU A 126 6.84 13.67 -5.79
N THR A 127 6.84 12.65 -6.65
CA THR A 127 7.93 12.41 -7.62
C THR A 127 7.63 12.95 -9.02
N ASN A 128 6.47 13.59 -9.22
CA ASN A 128 6.00 14.08 -10.54
C ASN A 128 5.98 13.00 -11.63
N THR A 129 5.70 11.73 -11.27
CA THR A 129 5.69 10.59 -12.21
C THR A 129 4.29 10.22 -12.70
N VAL A 130 3.31 11.12 -12.55
CA VAL A 130 1.94 10.92 -13.07
C VAL A 130 1.92 10.50 -14.56
N PRO A 131 2.73 11.07 -15.47
CA PRO A 131 2.76 10.62 -16.88
C PRO A 131 3.19 9.15 -17.05
N GLY A 132 4.03 8.64 -16.16
CA GLY A 132 4.53 7.26 -16.19
C GLY A 132 3.51 6.21 -15.72
N LEU A 133 2.34 6.61 -15.22
CA LEU A 133 1.30 5.68 -14.76
C LEU A 133 0.72 4.81 -15.88
N MET A 134 0.77 5.27 -17.13
CA MET A 134 0.30 4.50 -18.28
C MET A 134 1.39 3.63 -18.92
N GLU A 135 2.65 3.78 -18.49
CA GLU A 135 3.75 2.99 -19.01
C GLU A 135 3.84 1.65 -18.26
N PRO A 136 3.93 0.51 -18.98
CA PRO A 136 4.09 -0.81 -18.36
C PRO A 136 5.54 -1.04 -17.94
N THR A 137 6.08 -0.16 -17.10
CA THR A 137 7.48 -0.17 -16.65
C THR A 137 7.56 -0.48 -15.16
N LEU A 138 8.70 -1.02 -14.72
CA LEU A 138 8.97 -1.26 -13.29
C LEU A 138 9.15 0.05 -12.49
N THR A 139 9.36 1.17 -13.18
CA THR A 139 9.43 2.51 -12.60
C THR A 139 8.05 3.16 -12.42
N ASN A 140 6.99 2.49 -12.87
CA ASN A 140 5.62 2.97 -12.69
C ASN A 140 5.31 3.12 -11.18
N PRO A 141 4.88 4.30 -10.71
CA PRO A 141 4.65 4.53 -9.28
C PRO A 141 3.60 3.59 -8.68
N ALA A 142 2.61 3.13 -9.46
CA ALA A 142 1.65 2.13 -9.00
C ALA A 142 2.32 0.77 -8.76
N VAL A 143 3.24 0.37 -9.64
CA VAL A 143 4.00 -0.89 -9.51
C VAL A 143 4.96 -0.81 -8.32
N ILE A 144 5.67 0.31 -8.15
CA ILE A 144 6.56 0.53 -7.00
C ILE A 144 5.77 0.41 -5.69
N ILE A 145 4.61 1.06 -5.59
CA ILE A 145 3.77 0.95 -4.38
C ILE A 145 3.24 -0.47 -4.20
N ALA A 146 2.73 -1.12 -5.25
CA ALA A 146 2.25 -2.50 -5.17
C ALA A 146 3.32 -3.44 -4.61
N LEU A 147 4.54 -3.40 -5.17
CA LEU A 147 5.66 -4.23 -4.73
C LEU A 147 6.09 -3.89 -3.30
N SER A 148 6.14 -2.61 -2.95
CA SER A 148 6.48 -2.16 -1.60
C SER A 148 5.46 -2.64 -0.57
N MET A 149 4.18 -2.58 -0.91
CA MET A 149 3.10 -3.03 -0.02
C MET A 149 3.08 -4.56 0.12
N ILE A 150 3.33 -5.31 -0.96
CA ILE A 150 3.47 -6.77 -0.88
C ILE A 150 4.64 -7.14 0.05
N GLY A 151 5.80 -6.49 -0.12
CA GLY A 151 6.95 -6.70 0.76
C GLY A 151 6.64 -6.36 2.21
N GLY A 152 5.96 -5.25 2.47
CA GLY A 152 5.49 -4.86 3.79
C GLY A 152 4.56 -5.88 4.45
N ALA A 153 3.60 -6.42 3.70
CA ALA A 153 2.72 -7.47 4.20
C ALA A 153 3.45 -8.79 4.52
N ILE A 154 4.51 -9.12 3.75
CA ILE A 154 5.38 -10.27 4.03
C ILE A 154 6.14 -10.04 5.35
N PHE A 155 6.71 -8.85 5.56
CA PHE A 155 7.30 -8.50 6.86
C PHE A 155 6.27 -8.58 7.99
N GLY A 156 5.01 -8.22 7.73
CA GLY A 156 3.87 -8.48 8.61
C GLY A 156 3.78 -9.92 9.08
N LEU A 157 3.69 -10.87 8.14
CA LEU A 157 3.63 -12.30 8.46
C LEU A 157 4.84 -12.78 9.26
N ILE A 158 6.05 -12.40 8.84
CA ILE A 158 7.30 -12.80 9.51
C ILE A 158 7.33 -12.24 10.94
N SER A 159 6.88 -11.01 11.12
CA SER A 159 6.88 -10.35 12.42
C SER A 159 5.87 -10.93 13.41
N GLU A 160 4.70 -11.35 12.93
CA GLU A 160 3.72 -12.05 13.77
C GLU A 160 4.24 -13.44 14.16
N ALA A 161 4.86 -14.17 13.23
CA ALA A 161 5.45 -15.47 13.51
C ALA A 161 6.58 -15.38 14.54
N LEU A 162 7.49 -14.41 14.37
CA LEU A 162 8.58 -14.16 15.30
C LEU A 162 8.04 -13.72 16.68
N ALA A 163 7.11 -12.76 16.73
CA ALA A 163 6.52 -12.31 17.99
C ALA A 163 5.82 -13.46 18.73
N THR A 164 5.11 -14.34 18.01
CA THR A 164 4.48 -15.52 18.61
C THR A 164 5.50 -16.49 19.17
N ALA A 165 6.65 -16.67 18.52
CA ALA A 165 7.73 -17.51 19.01
C ALA A 165 8.36 -16.94 20.29
N VAL A 166 8.68 -15.64 20.32
CA VAL A 166 9.29 -14.99 21.49
C VAL A 166 8.28 -14.80 22.64
N ALA A 167 6.98 -14.67 22.37
CA ALA A 167 5.98 -14.62 23.42
C ALA A 167 5.86 -15.95 24.21
N ARG A 168 6.19 -17.08 23.56
CA ARG A 168 6.15 -18.43 24.11
C ARG A 168 7.41 -18.86 24.87
N SER A 169 8.51 -18.10 24.76
CA SER A 169 9.69 -18.25 25.62
C SER A 169 9.53 -17.49 26.94
#